data_AF-A0A0S3U6K1-F1
#
_entry.id   AF-A0A0S3U6K1-F1
#
_cell.length_a   1.000
_cell.length_b   1.000
_cell.length_c   1.000
_cell.angle_alpha   90.00
_cell.angle_beta   90.00
_cell.angle_gamma   90.00
#
_symmetry.space_group_name_H-M   'P 1'
#
loop_
_entity.id
_entity.type
_entity.pdbx_description
1 polymer ?
#
loop_
_entity_poly.entity_id
_entity_poly.type
_entity_poly.pdbx_seq_one_letter_code
_entity_poly.pdbx_strand_id
1 'polypeptide(L)'
;MLTPAQSSQLQQCLELAREINQHQEAIAQFTQLRDSIVQDESAKSLIDGIWAEVLAARRSSAFWQQMSDVEKDVSERLAQNHVQLQQNYLRLMQEM
;
A
#
# COMPACT_ATOMS: atom_id res chain seq x y z
N MET A 1 -12.60 22.64 -18.44
CA MET A 1 -12.91 22.60 -16.99
C MET A 1 -13.51 21.25 -16.67
N LEU A 2 -13.10 20.61 -15.57
CA LEU A 2 -13.64 19.33 -15.12
C LEU A 2 -15.08 19.52 -14.62
N THR A 3 -15.99 18.64 -15.03
CA THR A 3 -17.36 18.64 -14.49
C THR A 3 -17.39 18.06 -13.07
N PRO A 4 -18.42 18.34 -12.25
CA PRO A 4 -18.56 17.76 -10.92
C PRO A 4 -18.57 16.21 -10.94
N ALA A 5 -19.14 15.63 -11.99
CA ALA A 5 -19.15 14.18 -12.21
C ALA A 5 -17.75 13.63 -12.48
N GLN A 6 -16.94 14.32 -13.30
CA GLN A 6 -15.57 13.92 -13.61
C GLN A 6 -14.65 14.04 -12.38
N SER A 7 -14.83 15.08 -11.56
CA SER A 7 -14.11 15.22 -10.28
C SER A 7 -14.47 14.10 -9.30
N SER A 8 -15.74 13.69 -9.25
CA SER A 8 -16.19 12.58 -8.41
C SER A 8 -15.64 11.23 -8.90
N GLN A 9 -15.62 10.99 -10.22
CA GLN A 9 -15.02 9.79 -10.81
C GLN A 9 -13.51 9.72 -10.55
N LEU A 10 -12.79 10.86 -10.60
CA LEU A 10 -11.38 10.90 -10.28
C LEU A 10 -11.12 10.57 -8.79
N GLN A 11 -11.99 11.05 -7.89
CA GLN A 11 -11.95 10.66 -6.46
C GLN A 11 -12.20 9.16 -6.28
N GLN A 12 -13.15 8.57 -7.00
CA GLN A 12 -13.39 7.13 -6.94
C GLN A 12 -12.18 6.33 -7.44
N CYS A 13 -11.55 6.74 -8.55
CA CYS A 13 -10.32 6.11 -9.03
C CYS A 13 -9.21 6.18 -7.96
N LEU A 14 -9.09 7.31 -7.27
CA LEU A 14 -8.13 7.48 -6.17
C LEU A 14 -8.49 6.67 -4.93
N GLU A 15 -9.74 6.34 -4.66
CA GLU A 15 -10.11 5.43 -3.57
C GLU A 15 -9.80 3.98 -3.93
N LEU A 16 -10.16 3.54 -5.15
CA LEU A 16 -9.84 2.19 -5.66
C LEU A 16 -8.31 1.97 -5.69
N ALA A 17 -7.55 3.01 -6.04
CA ALA A 17 -6.09 2.99 -6.01
C ALA A 17 -5.48 2.94 -4.59
N ARG A 18 -6.28 2.89 -3.50
CA ARG A 18 -5.75 2.60 -2.15
C ARG A 18 -5.55 1.12 -1.93
N GLU A 19 -6.38 0.29 -2.55
CA GLU A 19 -6.32 -1.15 -2.40
C GLU A 19 -5.46 -1.76 -3.50
N ILE A 20 -4.34 -2.39 -3.11
CA ILE A 20 -3.39 -3.02 -4.04
C ILE A 20 -4.10 -4.02 -4.96
N ASN A 21 -5.08 -4.76 -4.43
CA ASN A 21 -5.86 -5.74 -5.18
C ASN A 21 -6.78 -5.10 -6.24
N GLN A 22 -7.11 -3.83 -6.11
CA GLN A 22 -8.00 -3.08 -7.00
C GLN A 22 -7.23 -2.13 -7.93
N HIS A 23 -5.89 -2.12 -7.89
CA HIS A 23 -5.08 -1.24 -8.74
C HIS A 23 -5.33 -1.42 -10.24
N GLN A 24 -5.55 -2.65 -10.72
CA GLN A 24 -5.87 -2.88 -12.14
C GLN A 24 -7.20 -2.24 -12.54
N GLU A 25 -8.20 -2.35 -11.68
CA GLU A 25 -9.51 -1.73 -11.91
C GLU A 25 -9.42 -0.20 -11.84
N ALA A 26 -8.68 0.33 -10.88
CA ALA A 26 -8.42 1.76 -10.75
C ALA A 26 -7.70 2.33 -12.00
N ILE A 27 -6.72 1.61 -12.55
CA ILE A 27 -6.04 1.99 -13.79
C ILE A 27 -7.02 2.00 -14.96
N ALA A 28 -7.87 0.96 -15.09
CA ALA A 28 -8.83 0.88 -16.20
C ALA A 28 -9.83 2.04 -16.16
N GLN A 29 -10.41 2.32 -14.98
CA GLN A 29 -11.35 3.43 -14.80
C GLN A 29 -10.68 4.79 -15.01
N PHE A 30 -9.45 4.97 -14.52
CA PHE A 30 -8.69 6.20 -14.73
C PHE A 30 -8.36 6.43 -16.21
N THR A 31 -7.96 5.37 -16.93
CA THR A 31 -7.66 5.43 -18.37
C THR A 31 -8.90 5.89 -19.15
N GLN A 32 -10.05 5.31 -18.84
CA GLN A 32 -11.32 5.67 -19.48
C GLN A 32 -11.72 7.12 -19.19
N LEU A 33 -11.52 7.58 -17.95
CA LEU A 33 -11.78 8.96 -17.55
C LEU A 33 -10.83 9.93 -18.27
N ARG A 34 -9.53 9.63 -18.32
CA ARG A 34 -8.50 10.40 -19.02
C ARG A 34 -8.85 10.55 -20.50
N ASP A 35 -9.21 9.47 -21.17
CA ASP A 35 -9.57 9.48 -22.59
C ASP A 35 -10.85 10.29 -22.87
N SER A 36 -11.73 10.44 -21.88
CA SER A 36 -12.94 11.28 -21.99
C SER A 36 -12.68 12.78 -21.80
N ILE A 37 -11.60 13.16 -21.12
CA ILE A 37 -11.30 14.55 -20.73
C ILE A 37 -10.18 15.15 -21.59
N VAL A 38 -9.20 14.34 -21.93
CA VAL A 38 -7.94 14.78 -22.53
C VAL A 38 -7.92 14.30 -23.98
N GLN A 39 -7.90 15.25 -24.91
CA GLN A 39 -7.87 14.96 -26.35
C GLN A 39 -6.43 14.98 -26.91
N ASP A 40 -5.54 15.70 -26.25
CA ASP A 40 -4.12 15.81 -26.63
C ASP A 40 -3.32 14.61 -26.09
N GLU A 41 -2.71 13.85 -27.00
CA GLU A 41 -1.89 12.67 -26.68
C GLU A 41 -0.68 13.00 -25.79
N SER A 42 -0.08 14.20 -25.95
CA SER A 42 1.04 14.61 -25.11
C SER A 42 0.60 14.84 -23.66
N ALA A 43 -0.58 15.43 -23.47
CA ALA A 43 -1.17 15.61 -22.15
C ALA A 43 -1.63 14.29 -21.53
N LYS A 44 -2.13 13.34 -22.33
CA LYS A 44 -2.48 11.99 -21.84
C LYS A 44 -1.26 11.27 -21.28
N SER A 45 -0.15 11.25 -22.02
CA SER A 45 1.08 10.61 -21.57
C SER A 45 1.63 11.22 -20.28
N LEU A 46 1.51 12.54 -20.10
CA LEU A 46 1.96 13.21 -18.89
C LEU A 46 1.07 12.87 -17.68
N ILE A 47 -0.24 12.80 -17.90
CA ILE A 47 -1.22 12.38 -16.89
C ILE A 47 -1.02 10.92 -16.47
N ASP A 48 -0.66 10.05 -17.41
CA ASP A 48 -0.31 8.65 -17.11
C ASP A 48 0.94 8.54 -16.26
N GLY A 49 1.96 9.35 -16.56
CA GLY A 49 3.17 9.43 -15.74
C GLY A 49 2.83 9.84 -14.30
N ILE A 50 2.00 10.88 -14.11
CA ILE A 50 1.56 11.32 -12.78
C ILE A 50 0.78 10.22 -12.06
N TRP A 51 -0.10 9.50 -12.76
CA TRP A 51 -0.87 8.41 -12.18
C TRP A 51 0.01 7.24 -11.71
N ALA A 52 1.02 6.87 -12.52
CA ALA A 52 1.98 5.84 -12.16
C ALA A 52 2.76 6.18 -10.89
N GLU A 53 3.20 7.45 -10.74
CA GLU A 53 3.88 7.93 -9.54
C GLU A 53 2.98 7.87 -8.30
N VAL A 54 1.69 8.23 -8.43
CA VAL A 54 0.71 8.13 -7.33
C VAL A 54 0.56 6.67 -6.86
N LEU A 55 0.46 5.72 -7.79
CA LEU A 55 0.37 4.29 -7.45
C LEU A 55 1.65 3.78 -6.80
N ALA A 56 2.82 4.21 -7.30
CA ALA A 56 4.12 3.83 -6.75
C ALA A 56 4.31 4.33 -5.31
N ALA A 57 3.92 5.57 -5.04
CA ALA A 57 3.97 6.15 -3.69
C ALA A 57 3.06 5.40 -2.71
N ARG A 58 1.86 5.00 -3.13
CA ARG A 58 0.91 4.25 -2.29
C ARG A 58 1.34 2.83 -2.01
N ARG A 59 1.88 2.14 -3.02
CA ARG A 59 2.48 0.80 -2.84
C ARG A 59 3.64 0.86 -1.84
N SER A 60 4.44 1.92 -1.89
CA SER A 60 5.53 2.12 -0.93
C SER A 60 5.01 2.29 0.49
N SER A 61 3.94 3.08 0.71
CA SER A 61 3.33 3.21 2.03
C SER A 61 2.78 1.90 2.58
N ALA A 62 2.07 1.11 1.76
CA ALA A 62 1.54 -0.18 2.17
C ALA A 62 2.67 -1.20 2.43
N PHE A 63 3.74 -1.16 1.63
CA PHE A 63 4.94 -1.97 1.83
C PHE A 63 5.65 -1.62 3.16
N TRP A 64 5.80 -0.34 3.48
CA TRP A 64 6.38 0.10 4.75
C TRP A 64 5.55 -0.36 5.95
N GLN A 65 4.22 -0.33 5.83
CA GLN A 65 3.34 -0.83 6.88
C GLN A 65 3.53 -2.34 7.09
N GLN A 66 3.53 -3.13 6.01
CA GLN A 66 3.77 -4.58 6.09
C GLN A 66 5.15 -4.90 6.68
N MET A 67 6.19 -4.15 6.30
CA MET A 67 7.53 -4.34 6.84
C MET A 67 7.57 -4.06 8.36
N SER A 68 6.91 -2.98 8.81
CA SER A 68 6.79 -2.66 10.24
C SER A 68 6.02 -3.74 11.02
N ASP A 69 4.96 -4.29 10.44
CA ASP A 69 4.16 -5.35 11.06
C ASP A 69 4.99 -6.64 11.20
N VAL A 70 5.78 -6.99 10.19
CA VAL A 70 6.71 -8.14 10.23
C VAL A 70 7.82 -7.91 11.27
N GLU A 71 8.41 -6.71 11.31
CA GLU A 71 9.43 -6.36 12.31
C GLU A 71 8.89 -6.50 13.74
N LYS A 72 7.63 -6.09 13.96
CA LYS A 72 6.95 -6.24 15.24
C LYS A 72 6.75 -7.70 15.63
N ASP A 73 6.25 -8.55 14.72
CA ASP A 73 6.04 -9.99 14.99
C ASP A 73 7.38 -10.69 15.30
N VAL A 74 8.45 -10.38 14.55
CA VAL A 74 9.78 -10.94 14.81
C VAL A 74 10.29 -10.51 16.18
N SER A 75 10.13 -9.24 16.54
CA SER A 75 10.56 -8.71 17.84
C SER A 75 9.79 -9.35 18.99
N GLU A 76 8.47 -9.54 18.86
CA GLU A 76 7.64 -10.21 19.86
C GLU A 76 8.05 -11.67 20.05
N ARG A 77 8.32 -12.41 18.97
CA ARG A 77 8.79 -13.80 19.04
C ARG A 77 10.16 -13.91 19.72
N LEU A 78 11.09 -13.00 19.41
CA LEU A 78 12.41 -12.98 20.05
C LEU A 78 12.29 -12.69 21.56
N ALA A 79 11.46 -11.73 21.95
CA ALA A 79 11.20 -11.42 23.35
C ALA A 79 10.61 -12.63 24.10
N GLN A 80 9.61 -13.30 23.50
CA GLN A 80 9.01 -14.52 24.07
C GLN A 80 10.04 -15.65 24.22
N ASN A 81 10.88 -15.87 23.21
CA ASN A 81 11.89 -16.92 23.23
C ASN A 81 12.95 -16.65 24.31
N HIS A 82 13.37 -15.38 24.46
CA HIS A 82 14.31 -14.98 25.50
C HIS A 82 13.77 -15.22 26.91
N VAL A 83 12.50 -14.86 27.15
CA VAL A 83 11.84 -15.13 28.44
C VAL A 83 11.73 -16.64 28.71
N GLN A 84 11.37 -17.44 27.71
CA GLN A 84 11.31 -18.90 27.85
C GLN A 84 12.68 -19.51 28.15
N LEU A 85 13.75 -19.04 27.50
CA LEU A 85 15.12 -19.47 27.76
C LEU A 85 15.54 -19.16 29.20
N GLN A 86 15.25 -17.95 29.69
CA GLN A 86 15.52 -17.60 31.09
C GLN A 86 14.76 -18.48 32.08
N GLN A 87 13.48 -18.74 31.82
CA GLN A 87 12.67 -19.63 32.67
C GLN A 87 13.17 -21.07 32.65
N ASN A 88 13.55 -21.60 31.49
CA ASN A 88 14.13 -22.94 31.37
C ASN A 88 15.48 -23.04 32.10
N TYR A 89 16.34 -22.03 31.96
CA TYR A 89 17.61 -21.99 32.67
C TYR A 89 17.43 -21.97 34.19
N LEU A 90 16.50 -21.14 34.70
CA LEU A 90 16.17 -21.10 36.12
C LEU A 90 15.62 -22.43 36.62
N ARG A 91 14.78 -23.11 35.83
CA ARG A 91 14.24 -24.42 36.18
C ARG A 91 15.34 -25.49 36.25
N LEU A 92 16.21 -25.56 35.24
CA LEU A 92 17.36 -26.46 35.24
C LEU A 92 18.28 -26.25 36.45
N MET A 93 18.52 -25.00 36.84
CA MET A 93 19.32 -24.67 38.02
C MET A 93 18.65 -25.04 39.36
N GLN A 94 17.31 -25.14 39.40
CA GLN A 94 16.55 -25.56 40.59
C GLN A 94 16.39 -27.08 40.68
N GLU A 95 16.48 -27.78 39.54
CA GLU A 95 16.41 -29.25 39.46
C GLU A 95 17.78 -29.93 39.69
N MET A 96 18.89 -29.17 39.67
CA MET A 96 20.23 -29.60 40.10
C MET A 96 20.47 -29.35 41.59
#